data_AF-A0A559MM80-F1
#
_entry.id   AF-A0A559MM80-F1
#
_cell.length_a   1.000
_cell.length_b   1.000
_cell.length_c   1.000
_cell.angle_alpha   90.00
_cell.angle_beta   90.00
_cell.angle_gamma   90.00
#
_symmetry.space_group_name_H-M   'P 1'
#
loop_
_entity.id
_entity.type
_entity.pdbx_description
1 polymer ?
#
loop_
_entity_poly.entity_id
_entity_poly.type
_entity_poly.pdbx_seq_one_letter_code
_entity_poly.pdbx_strand_id
1 'polypeptide(L)'
;MSHSSHPVPVSANAHQRPVTPVSLDLDLSLSLSLDPHPNHNGASKEEEEPLQTLPEDDDFSDWDVDNESKGINMDDRRPPLHRPTDGRSHQPLLRKDSDLEARGRSRGSGFNSPEPPERPPLFTRRSTMRSRSPDTQAKLATRKKYTYAAFFLGLSLVSFVIQTETAVYIQHEMGWNKAYCMLYLTHGSWSLLWPFQLLCLRLQKWNMPWHTFWRRHVYLVRTTAQMVELQDLSIPRGQHSPIPYILRKTALVTCALTIAGGSWYVAVNMTSPSDLTAIYNCSAFFAYAFSVPILKEKLRLGKSFAVLVAIIGVLIVAYGDSTPTKHGGKSGGSVGGGEGKEASNRVLGNLIIGVGSVLYGFYEVLYKRLACPPEGTSPGRGMIFANTFGSLIGSFTLLVLWVPLPILHLTGLEKFELPTGNTAWLLLISVLSNATFSGSFLVLISLTSPVLSSVAALLTIFLVAIVDWLWTGVPLSPAAIAGGILIIAAFLLLSWSTYREMAEDRRKKQVDLSESDDSDKDSDD
;
A
#
# COMPACT_ATOMS: atom_id res chain seq x y z
N MET A 1 2.88 68.02 3.07
CA MET A 1 2.26 68.79 1.97
C MET A 1 3.33 69.09 0.92
N SER A 2 2.92 69.10 -0.36
CA SER A 2 3.67 69.30 -1.63
C SER A 2 4.66 68.20 -2.05
N HIS A 3 4.24 67.23 -2.88
CA HIS A 3 4.15 67.26 -4.38
C HIS A 3 5.55 67.23 -5.03
N SER A 4 5.99 66.18 -5.73
CA SER A 4 5.47 65.52 -6.96
C SER A 4 6.40 65.85 -8.12
N SER A 5 6.98 64.85 -8.80
CA SER A 5 6.79 64.62 -10.25
C SER A 5 7.83 63.65 -10.83
N HIS A 6 7.34 62.54 -11.39
CA HIS A 6 7.99 61.83 -12.49
C HIS A 6 7.48 62.41 -13.82
N PRO A 7 8.23 62.23 -14.92
CA PRO A 7 7.75 61.26 -15.93
C PRO A 7 8.84 60.43 -16.65
N VAL A 8 8.40 59.26 -17.10
CA VAL A 8 8.93 58.26 -18.07
C VAL A 8 8.47 58.71 -19.51
N PRO A 9 8.87 58.17 -20.70
CA PRO A 9 9.63 56.94 -21.10
C PRO A 9 10.73 57.15 -22.20
N VAL A 10 11.45 56.08 -22.58
CA VAL A 10 11.51 55.51 -23.95
C VAL A 10 12.36 54.21 -23.95
N SER A 11 12.05 53.34 -24.89
CA SER A 11 12.16 51.87 -24.95
C SER A 11 13.48 51.29 -25.51
N ALA A 12 13.62 49.97 -25.27
CA ALA A 12 14.16 48.92 -26.16
C ALA A 12 15.59 48.37 -25.95
N ASN A 13 15.63 47.23 -25.24
CA ASN A 13 16.25 45.92 -25.56
C ASN A 13 17.64 45.81 -26.21
N ALA A 14 18.55 45.07 -25.55
CA ALA A 14 19.11 43.80 -26.07
C ALA A 14 19.92 42.99 -25.03
N HIS A 15 19.52 41.72 -24.82
CA HIS A 15 20.27 40.47 -24.52
C HIS A 15 21.40 40.43 -23.46
N GLN A 16 21.21 39.73 -22.32
CA GLN A 16 21.55 38.31 -22.00
C GLN A 16 23.08 38.00 -22.06
N ARG A 17 23.76 37.51 -21.02
CA ARG A 17 23.50 36.37 -20.10
C ARG A 17 24.20 36.56 -18.72
N PRO A 18 23.75 35.93 -17.62
CA PRO A 18 24.52 35.87 -16.38
C PRO A 18 25.14 34.49 -16.09
N VAL A 19 26.09 34.56 -15.17
CA VAL A 19 27.15 33.64 -14.75
C VAL A 19 26.64 32.58 -13.76
N THR A 20 27.19 31.36 -13.82
CA THR A 20 27.04 30.29 -12.83
C THR A 20 28.14 30.36 -11.76
N PRO A 21 27.88 29.97 -10.49
CA PRO A 21 28.93 29.62 -9.55
C PRO A 21 28.95 28.12 -9.20
N VAL A 22 30.15 27.58 -9.43
CA VAL A 22 30.89 26.44 -8.84
C VAL A 22 30.27 25.72 -7.62
N SER A 23 30.13 24.40 -7.75
CA SER A 23 29.96 23.42 -6.65
C SER A 23 31.27 22.67 -6.40
N LEU A 24 31.67 22.56 -5.12
CA LEU A 24 32.78 21.75 -4.63
C LEU A 24 32.42 20.25 -4.69
N ASP A 25 33.18 19.47 -5.45
CA ASP A 25 33.24 18.00 -5.33
C ASP A 25 34.42 17.61 -4.44
N LEU A 26 34.16 16.73 -3.47
CA LEU A 26 35.16 16.15 -2.57
C LEU A 26 35.37 14.69 -2.99
N ASP A 27 36.34 14.47 -3.87
CA ASP A 27 36.83 13.15 -4.26
C ASP A 27 37.75 12.58 -3.17
N LEU A 28 37.41 11.39 -2.66
CA LEU A 28 38.27 10.60 -1.79
C LEU A 28 38.67 9.33 -2.54
N SER A 29 39.80 9.38 -3.25
CA SER A 29 40.49 8.21 -3.78
C SER A 29 41.88 8.11 -3.15
N LEU A 30 42.21 6.95 -2.60
CA LEU A 30 43.57 6.59 -2.23
C LEU A 30 43.84 5.13 -2.62
N SER A 31 44.35 5.02 -3.85
CA SER A 31 45.38 4.10 -4.37
C SER A 31 45.59 2.72 -3.73
N LEU A 32 45.59 1.69 -4.59
CA LEU A 32 46.76 0.82 -4.75
C LEU A 32 46.76 0.14 -6.12
N SER A 33 47.68 0.59 -6.98
CA SER A 33 48.06 -0.02 -8.24
C SER A 33 49.17 -1.05 -7.99
N LEU A 34 49.06 -2.23 -8.60
CA LEU A 34 50.20 -3.11 -8.89
C LEU A 34 49.77 -4.14 -9.95
N ASP A 35 50.34 -3.99 -11.14
CA ASP A 35 50.51 -5.01 -12.17
C ASP A 35 52.01 -5.00 -12.52
N PRO A 36 52.64 -6.14 -12.85
CA PRO A 36 52.62 -6.57 -14.26
C PRO A 36 52.66 -8.11 -14.53
N HIS A 37 52.12 -8.45 -15.70
CA HIS A 37 52.21 -9.72 -16.45
C HIS A 37 53.66 -10.25 -16.68
N PRO A 38 53.88 -11.56 -16.95
CA PRO A 38 53.70 -12.12 -18.31
C PRO A 38 53.28 -13.61 -18.47
N ASN A 39 52.62 -13.86 -19.61
CA ASN A 39 52.48 -15.08 -20.44
C ASN A 39 52.83 -16.49 -19.91
N HIS A 40 51.89 -17.42 -20.08
CA HIS A 40 52.19 -18.73 -20.67
C HIS A 40 50.99 -19.34 -21.42
N ASN A 41 51.26 -19.83 -22.63
CA ASN A 41 50.37 -20.53 -23.55
C ASN A 41 49.90 -21.89 -23.01
N GLY A 42 48.67 -22.28 -23.33
CA GLY A 42 48.16 -23.64 -23.16
C GLY A 42 46.78 -23.80 -23.79
N ALA A 43 46.75 -24.20 -25.06
CA ALA A 43 45.54 -24.47 -25.82
C ALA A 43 44.89 -25.82 -25.42
N SER A 44 43.57 -25.85 -25.25
CA SER A 44 42.74 -27.00 -25.65
C SER A 44 41.24 -26.72 -25.60
N LYS A 45 40.66 -26.66 -26.80
CA LYS A 45 39.37 -27.20 -27.26
C LYS A 45 38.05 -26.66 -26.72
N GLU A 46 37.32 -26.11 -27.70
CA GLU A 46 35.90 -25.78 -27.79
C GLU A 46 34.98 -26.95 -27.42
N GLU A 47 33.93 -26.65 -26.66
CA GLU A 47 32.62 -27.27 -26.79
C GLU A 47 31.58 -26.13 -26.81
N GLU A 48 30.97 -25.91 -27.99
CA GLU A 48 29.83 -25.02 -28.19
C GLU A 48 28.57 -25.64 -27.57
N GLU A 49 27.99 -24.99 -26.54
CA GLU A 49 26.61 -25.24 -26.14
C GLU A 49 25.65 -24.31 -26.92
N PRO A 50 24.53 -24.82 -27.46
CA PRO A 50 23.65 -24.04 -28.32
C PRO A 50 22.82 -23.04 -27.52
N LEU A 51 22.72 -21.82 -28.06
CA LEU A 51 21.80 -20.76 -27.63
C LEU A 51 20.38 -21.32 -27.40
N GLN A 52 19.95 -21.35 -26.14
CA GLN A 52 18.54 -21.51 -25.80
C GLN A 52 17.80 -20.22 -26.15
N THR A 53 17.02 -20.30 -27.22
CA THR A 53 15.98 -19.35 -27.58
C THR A 53 15.02 -19.16 -26.40
N LEU A 54 14.93 -17.93 -25.90
CA LEU A 54 13.90 -17.50 -24.94
C LEU A 54 12.51 -17.70 -25.56
N PRO A 55 11.55 -18.36 -24.88
CA PRO A 55 10.17 -18.35 -25.33
C PRO A 55 9.55 -16.96 -25.10
N GLU A 56 8.76 -16.56 -26.07
CA GLU A 56 8.04 -15.30 -26.22
C GLU A 56 7.28 -14.86 -24.94
N ASP A 57 7.24 -13.54 -24.74
CA ASP A 57 6.53 -12.86 -23.68
C ASP A 57 5.03 -13.18 -23.74
N ASP A 58 4.55 -14.01 -22.81
CA ASP A 58 3.13 -14.14 -22.52
C ASP A 58 2.63 -12.81 -21.92
N ASP A 59 1.74 -12.13 -22.63
CA ASP A 59 1.00 -10.95 -22.18
C ASP A 59 0.02 -11.36 -21.06
N PHE A 60 0.39 -11.09 -19.80
CA PHE A 60 -0.36 -11.47 -18.59
C PHE A 60 -1.15 -10.31 -17.97
N SER A 61 -1.75 -9.47 -18.80
CA SER A 61 -2.60 -8.34 -18.38
C SER A 61 -3.90 -8.74 -17.67
N ASP A 62 -4.34 -10.00 -17.76
CA ASP A 62 -5.67 -10.46 -17.31
C ASP A 62 -5.70 -11.12 -15.90
N TRP A 63 -4.66 -10.94 -15.09
CA TRP A 63 -4.60 -11.50 -13.72
C TRP A 63 -5.23 -10.61 -12.65
N ASP A 64 -5.98 -9.58 -13.05
CA ASP A 64 -6.78 -8.80 -12.11
C ASP A 64 -7.82 -9.68 -11.43
N VAL A 65 -8.05 -9.42 -10.16
CA VAL A 65 -8.78 -10.25 -9.18
C VAL A 65 -10.26 -10.36 -9.55
N ASP A 66 -10.61 -11.08 -10.62
CA ASP A 66 -11.95 -11.18 -11.19
C ASP A 66 -12.61 -12.55 -10.94
N ASN A 67 -12.26 -13.23 -9.84
CA ASN A 67 -12.93 -14.48 -9.47
C ASN A 67 -13.30 -14.64 -7.99
N GLU A 68 -13.71 -13.54 -7.34
CA GLU A 68 -14.44 -13.60 -6.06
C GLU A 68 -15.92 -13.21 -6.28
N SER A 69 -16.65 -14.00 -7.08
CA SER A 69 -18.10 -14.13 -6.95
C SER A 69 -18.62 -15.32 -7.76
N LYS A 70 -18.54 -16.53 -7.20
CA LYS A 70 -19.47 -17.66 -7.45
C LYS A 70 -19.12 -18.84 -6.54
N GLY A 71 -19.52 -18.73 -5.28
CA GLY A 71 -19.80 -19.91 -4.45
C GLY A 71 -21.17 -20.44 -4.82
N ILE A 72 -21.27 -21.20 -5.90
CA ILE A 72 -22.41 -22.10 -6.17
C ILE A 72 -21.79 -23.39 -6.69
N ASN A 73 -21.94 -24.46 -5.91
CA ASN A 73 -21.67 -25.84 -6.31
C ASN A 73 -22.30 -26.11 -7.67
N MET A 74 -21.48 -26.51 -8.65
CA MET A 74 -21.95 -27.19 -9.84
C MET A 74 -21.08 -28.43 -10.01
N ASP A 75 -21.72 -29.56 -9.76
CA ASP A 75 -21.21 -30.91 -9.86
C ASP A 75 -20.46 -31.21 -11.16
N ASP A 76 -19.50 -32.12 -11.00
CA ASP A 76 -18.80 -32.87 -12.04
C ASP A 76 -19.69 -33.29 -13.22
N ARG A 77 -19.46 -32.70 -14.40
CA ARG A 77 -19.74 -33.35 -15.69
C ARG A 77 -18.71 -32.95 -16.76
N ARG A 78 -17.56 -33.62 -16.76
CA ARG A 78 -16.72 -33.74 -17.97
C ARG A 78 -17.20 -34.96 -18.79
N PRO A 79 -17.43 -34.85 -20.11
CA PRO A 79 -17.64 -36.02 -20.95
C PRO A 79 -16.33 -36.80 -21.11
N PRO A 80 -16.36 -38.16 -21.12
CA PRO A 80 -15.17 -38.97 -21.30
C PRO A 80 -14.69 -38.93 -22.76
N LEU A 81 -13.39 -38.66 -22.94
CA LEU A 81 -12.67 -38.86 -24.22
C LEU A 81 -12.63 -40.35 -24.53
N HIS A 82 -13.31 -40.76 -25.60
CA HIS A 82 -13.19 -42.10 -26.17
C HIS A 82 -11.78 -42.30 -26.72
N ARG A 83 -11.07 -43.29 -26.16
CA ARG A 83 -9.82 -43.86 -26.65
C ARG A 83 -10.16 -45.13 -27.45
N PRO A 84 -9.89 -45.22 -28.77
CA PRO A 84 -9.97 -46.49 -29.47
C PRO A 84 -8.66 -47.26 -29.27
N THR A 85 -8.75 -48.42 -28.64
CA THR A 85 -7.71 -49.45 -28.62
C THR A 85 -7.84 -50.34 -29.86
N ASP A 86 -6.71 -50.52 -30.53
CA ASP A 86 -6.28 -51.61 -31.42
C ASP A 86 -7.07 -52.01 -32.68
N GLY A 87 -6.32 -52.10 -33.79
CA GLY A 87 -6.60 -53.09 -34.84
C GLY A 87 -6.09 -52.80 -36.24
N ARG A 88 -4.78 -53.03 -36.49
CA ARG A 88 -4.14 -53.27 -37.82
C ARG A 88 -4.06 -52.00 -38.71
N SER A 89 -3.04 -51.74 -39.53
CA SER A 89 -2.01 -52.56 -40.15
C SER A 89 -0.82 -51.68 -40.58
N HIS A 90 0.39 -52.19 -40.39
CA HIS A 90 1.60 -52.06 -41.23
C HIS A 90 1.92 -50.74 -41.97
N GLN A 91 3.04 -50.14 -41.55
CA GLN A 91 4.01 -49.25 -42.24
C GLN A 91 4.27 -49.57 -43.74
N PRO A 92 5.06 -48.75 -44.49
CA PRO A 92 5.60 -47.41 -44.21
C PRO A 92 5.39 -46.38 -45.34
N LEU A 93 5.53 -45.10 -45.00
CA LEU A 93 5.71 -43.98 -45.95
C LEU A 93 7.20 -43.82 -46.29
N LEU A 94 7.59 -44.04 -47.56
CA LEU A 94 8.72 -43.33 -48.18
C LEU A 94 8.74 -43.44 -49.72
N ARG A 95 9.11 -42.30 -50.34
CA ARG A 95 9.86 -42.12 -51.62
C ARG A 95 9.09 -41.73 -52.90
N LYS A 96 9.06 -40.41 -53.14
CA LYS A 96 9.78 -39.60 -54.16
C LYS A 96 10.01 -40.13 -55.60
N ASP A 97 9.62 -39.24 -56.53
CA ASP A 97 10.07 -38.91 -57.91
C ASP A 97 9.69 -39.75 -59.15
N SER A 98 9.51 -38.98 -60.23
CA SER A 98 9.63 -39.22 -61.68
C SER A 98 8.44 -39.77 -62.47
N ASP A 99 7.90 -38.85 -63.30
CA ASP A 99 7.67 -38.95 -64.75
C ASP A 99 7.27 -40.32 -65.34
N LEU A 100 6.13 -40.34 -66.05
CA LEU A 100 6.04 -40.66 -67.48
C LEU A 100 4.57 -40.77 -67.94
N GLU A 101 4.29 -40.01 -69.00
CA GLU A 101 3.39 -40.25 -70.14
C GLU A 101 2.31 -41.35 -70.05
N ALA A 102 1.06 -40.97 -70.35
CA ALA A 102 0.42 -41.25 -71.65
C ALA A 102 -1.10 -41.52 -71.56
N ARG A 103 -1.81 -40.86 -72.49
CA ARG A 103 -2.99 -41.33 -73.25
C ARG A 103 -4.32 -41.62 -72.53
N GLY A 104 -5.36 -40.92 -73.03
CA GLY A 104 -6.70 -41.52 -73.15
C GLY A 104 -7.85 -40.52 -73.24
N ARG A 105 -8.20 -40.08 -74.45
CA ARG A 105 -9.40 -39.27 -74.77
C ARG A 105 -10.68 -40.14 -74.78
N SER A 106 -11.83 -39.49 -74.48
CA SER A 106 -13.19 -39.65 -75.07
C SER A 106 -14.27 -39.66 -73.97
N ARG A 107 -15.06 -38.59 -73.73
CA ARG A 107 -16.19 -38.03 -74.50
C ARG A 107 -17.46 -38.92 -74.47
N GLY A 108 -18.53 -38.45 -73.81
CA GLY A 108 -19.89 -39.01 -73.99
C GLY A 108 -20.92 -38.68 -72.89
N SER A 109 -21.71 -37.62 -73.13
CA SER A 109 -23.17 -37.52 -72.88
C SER A 109 -23.79 -37.69 -71.47
N GLY A 110 -24.11 -36.53 -70.87
CA GLY A 110 -25.41 -36.13 -70.27
C GLY A 110 -26.24 -37.09 -69.40
N PHE A 111 -26.49 -36.70 -68.14
CA PHE A 111 -27.83 -36.59 -67.54
C PHE A 111 -27.76 -35.90 -66.16
N ASN A 112 -28.63 -34.92 -65.96
CA ASN A 112 -29.24 -34.37 -64.74
C ASN A 112 -28.47 -34.30 -63.41
N SER A 113 -28.29 -33.06 -62.94
CA SER A 113 -28.06 -32.69 -61.54
C SER A 113 -29.17 -33.21 -60.62
N PRO A 114 -28.80 -33.65 -59.40
CA PRO A 114 -29.60 -33.39 -58.21
C PRO A 114 -28.82 -32.47 -57.26
N GLU A 115 -29.51 -31.48 -56.70
CA GLU A 115 -29.05 -30.61 -55.61
C GLU A 115 -28.42 -31.42 -54.45
N PRO A 116 -27.33 -30.94 -53.83
CA PRO A 116 -26.91 -31.46 -52.54
C PRO A 116 -27.85 -30.95 -51.44
N PRO A 117 -28.18 -31.77 -50.42
CA PRO A 117 -29.07 -31.38 -49.33
C PRO A 117 -28.45 -30.24 -48.50
N GLU A 118 -29.29 -29.26 -48.17
CA GLU A 118 -28.99 -28.16 -47.26
C GLU A 118 -28.38 -28.69 -45.95
N ARG A 119 -27.11 -28.38 -45.73
CA ARG A 119 -26.47 -28.58 -44.43
C ARG A 119 -27.00 -27.51 -43.48
N PRO A 120 -27.55 -27.85 -42.31
CA PRO A 120 -27.92 -26.84 -41.32
C PRO A 120 -26.66 -26.06 -40.92
N PRO A 121 -26.71 -24.73 -40.77
CA PRO A 121 -25.54 -23.97 -40.36
C PRO A 121 -25.14 -24.44 -38.96
N LEU A 122 -23.94 -25.00 -38.86
CA LEU A 122 -23.30 -25.22 -37.57
C LEU A 122 -23.09 -23.85 -36.95
N PHE A 123 -23.98 -23.48 -36.03
CA PHE A 123 -23.73 -22.40 -35.09
C PHE A 123 -22.47 -22.76 -34.30
N THR A 124 -21.32 -22.30 -34.78
CA THR A 124 -20.18 -22.07 -33.90
C THR A 124 -20.68 -21.17 -32.79
N ARG A 125 -20.90 -21.76 -31.62
CA ARG A 125 -21.14 -21.06 -30.36
C ARG A 125 -19.86 -20.31 -30.04
N ARG A 126 -19.62 -19.22 -30.75
CA ARG A 126 -18.61 -18.20 -30.44
C ARG A 126 -19.01 -17.75 -29.04
N SER A 127 -18.25 -18.13 -28.03
CA SER A 127 -18.43 -17.59 -26.69
C SER A 127 -18.29 -16.08 -26.86
N THR A 128 -19.40 -15.37 -26.77
CA THR A 128 -19.40 -13.94 -26.64
C THR A 128 -18.88 -13.65 -25.24
N MET A 129 -17.56 -13.79 -25.04
CA MET A 129 -16.86 -12.95 -24.08
C MET A 129 -17.03 -11.53 -24.61
N ARG A 130 -18.18 -10.96 -24.29
CA ARG A 130 -18.51 -9.56 -24.48
C ARG A 130 -17.46 -8.84 -23.64
N SER A 131 -16.41 -8.36 -24.31
CA SER A 131 -15.44 -7.43 -23.74
C SER A 131 -16.25 -6.34 -23.06
N ARG A 132 -16.30 -6.40 -21.73
CA ARG A 132 -16.99 -5.42 -20.91
C ARG A 132 -16.50 -4.04 -21.32
N SER A 133 -17.41 -3.09 -21.55
CA SER A 133 -16.99 -1.74 -21.93
C SER A 133 -16.01 -1.20 -20.87
N PRO A 134 -14.97 -0.47 -21.26
CA PRO A 134 -13.95 0.06 -20.33
C PRO A 134 -14.57 0.76 -19.10
N ASP A 135 -15.71 1.43 -19.29
CA ASP A 135 -16.50 2.06 -18.22
C ASP A 135 -17.00 1.06 -17.16
N THR A 136 -17.51 -0.10 -17.58
CA THR A 136 -17.98 -1.13 -16.62
C THR A 136 -16.82 -1.73 -15.82
N GLN A 137 -15.64 -1.88 -16.42
CA GLN A 137 -14.45 -2.36 -15.73
C GLN A 137 -13.94 -1.33 -14.71
N ALA A 138 -13.87 -0.05 -15.09
CA ALA A 138 -13.48 1.04 -14.19
C ALA A 138 -14.44 1.18 -12.98
N LYS A 139 -15.75 1.03 -13.21
CA LYS A 139 -16.75 1.02 -12.13
C LYS A 139 -16.55 -0.14 -11.16
N LEU A 140 -16.29 -1.34 -11.67
CA LEU A 140 -16.04 -2.52 -10.83
C LEU A 140 -14.73 -2.40 -10.05
N ALA A 141 -13.66 -1.91 -10.68
CA ALA A 141 -12.38 -1.66 -10.01
C ALA A 141 -12.53 -0.64 -8.88
N THR A 142 -13.28 0.44 -9.12
CA THR A 142 -13.61 1.44 -8.09
C THR A 142 -14.40 0.82 -6.94
N ARG A 143 -15.43 0.02 -7.23
CA ARG A 143 -16.25 -0.61 -6.19
C ARG A 143 -15.43 -1.57 -5.34
N LYS A 144 -14.59 -2.41 -5.96
CA LYS A 144 -13.66 -3.32 -5.27
C LYS A 144 -12.68 -2.56 -4.38
N LYS A 145 -12.09 -1.47 -4.90
CA LYS A 145 -11.19 -0.58 -4.15
C LYS A 145 -11.82 -0.12 -2.83
N TYR A 146 -13.07 0.36 -2.88
CA TYR A 146 -13.79 0.82 -1.69
C TYR A 146 -14.24 -0.32 -0.78
N THR A 147 -14.66 -1.45 -1.34
CA THR A 147 -14.99 -2.64 -0.53
C THR A 147 -13.78 -3.11 0.27
N TYR A 148 -12.60 -3.20 -0.37
CA TYR A 148 -11.36 -3.54 0.33
C TYR A 148 -10.95 -2.47 1.33
N ALA A 149 -11.01 -1.18 0.96
CA ALA A 149 -10.71 -0.09 1.89
C ALA A 149 -11.62 -0.12 3.13
N ALA A 150 -12.94 -0.35 2.96
CA ALA A 150 -13.88 -0.46 4.07
C ALA A 150 -13.61 -1.68 4.96
N PHE A 151 -13.28 -2.84 4.34
CA PHE A 151 -12.88 -4.04 5.08
C PHE A 151 -11.63 -3.80 5.92
N PHE A 152 -10.57 -3.26 5.31
CA PHE A 152 -9.32 -2.98 6.01
C PHE A 152 -9.46 -1.84 7.03
N LEU A 153 -10.34 -0.89 6.79
CA LEU A 153 -10.71 0.10 7.81
C LEU A 153 -11.31 -0.60 9.04
N GLY A 154 -12.35 -1.42 8.87
CA GLY A 154 -12.95 -2.15 9.99
C GLY A 154 -11.94 -3.03 10.73
N LEU A 155 -11.11 -3.77 9.99
CA LEU A 155 -10.05 -4.61 10.55
C LEU A 155 -9.01 -3.78 11.32
N SER A 156 -8.64 -2.61 10.79
CA SER A 156 -7.68 -1.70 11.45
C SER A 156 -8.25 -1.16 12.75
N LEU A 157 -9.51 -0.73 12.78
CA LEU A 157 -10.15 -0.18 13.98
C LEU A 157 -10.24 -1.23 15.10
N VAL A 158 -10.72 -2.44 14.79
CA VAL A 158 -10.81 -3.52 15.78
C VAL A 158 -9.43 -3.90 16.31
N SER A 159 -8.45 -4.05 15.43
CA SER A 159 -7.09 -4.44 15.82
C SER A 159 -6.41 -3.34 16.65
N PHE A 160 -6.67 -2.07 16.35
CA PHE A 160 -6.15 -0.95 17.12
C PHE A 160 -6.72 -0.94 18.53
N VAL A 161 -8.05 -1.12 18.69
CA VAL A 161 -8.67 -1.20 20.02
C VAL A 161 -8.06 -2.33 20.86
N ILE A 162 -7.92 -3.52 20.27
CA ILE A 162 -7.30 -4.66 20.97
C ILE A 162 -5.85 -4.32 21.37
N GLN A 163 -5.09 -3.71 20.46
CA GLN A 163 -3.71 -3.33 20.68
C GLN A 163 -3.57 -2.29 21.79
N THR A 164 -4.42 -1.25 21.83
CA THR A 164 -4.37 -0.21 22.86
C THR A 164 -4.75 -0.74 24.23
N GLU A 165 -5.84 -1.50 24.33
CA GLU A 165 -6.29 -2.07 25.61
C GLU A 165 -5.25 -3.02 26.20
N THR A 166 -4.71 -3.92 25.37
CA THR A 166 -3.67 -4.85 25.81
C THR A 166 -2.37 -4.13 26.18
N ALA A 167 -1.94 -3.13 25.42
CA ALA A 167 -0.74 -2.35 25.71
C ALA A 167 -0.86 -1.58 27.04
N VAL A 168 -2.00 -0.93 27.28
CA VAL A 168 -2.31 -0.23 28.52
C VAL A 168 -2.26 -1.20 29.71
N TYR A 169 -2.90 -2.37 29.58
CA TYR A 169 -2.89 -3.40 30.61
C TYR A 169 -1.47 -3.93 30.91
N ILE A 170 -0.64 -4.15 29.87
CA ILE A 170 0.75 -4.59 30.02
C ILE A 170 1.61 -3.59 30.79
N GLN A 171 1.44 -2.29 30.49
CA GLN A 171 2.22 -1.23 31.11
C GLN A 171 1.76 -0.93 32.54
N HIS A 172 0.45 -0.75 32.74
CA HIS A 172 -0.10 -0.27 34.01
C HIS A 172 -0.37 -1.37 35.03
N GLU A 173 -0.96 -2.50 34.62
CA GLU A 173 -1.35 -3.57 35.56
C GLU A 173 -0.22 -4.58 35.78
N MET A 174 0.53 -4.92 34.70
CA MET A 174 1.65 -5.86 34.79
C MET A 174 3.02 -5.19 35.04
N GLY A 175 3.09 -3.86 35.00
CA GLY A 175 4.31 -3.10 35.31
C GLY A 175 5.45 -3.27 34.30
N TRP A 176 5.18 -3.79 33.09
CA TRP A 176 6.22 -4.02 32.08
C TRP A 176 6.48 -2.74 31.25
N ASN A 177 7.13 -1.77 31.89
CA ASN A 177 7.40 -0.44 31.33
C ASN A 177 8.71 -0.40 30.54
N LYS A 178 8.72 -1.05 29.38
CA LYS A 178 9.88 -1.09 28.45
C LYS A 178 9.50 -0.44 27.12
N ALA A 179 9.61 0.88 27.08
CA ALA A 179 9.15 1.73 25.98
C ALA A 179 9.82 1.38 24.64
N TYR A 180 11.15 1.27 24.63
CA TYR A 180 11.89 0.97 23.41
C TYR A 180 11.73 -0.49 22.99
N CYS A 181 11.73 -1.42 23.95
CA CYS A 181 11.46 -2.84 23.69
C CYS A 181 10.06 -3.05 23.07
N MET A 182 9.04 -2.35 23.58
CA MET A 182 7.70 -2.37 22.96
C MET A 182 7.73 -1.84 21.53
N LEU A 183 8.36 -0.70 21.28
CA LEU A 183 8.52 -0.17 19.91
C LEU A 183 9.20 -1.20 19.01
N TYR A 184 10.32 -1.77 19.44
CA TYR A 184 11.09 -2.73 18.66
C TYR A 184 10.29 -3.99 18.33
N LEU A 185 9.56 -4.56 19.30
CA LEU A 185 8.73 -5.74 19.09
C LEU A 185 7.50 -5.45 18.22
N THR A 186 6.83 -4.31 18.44
CA THR A 186 5.62 -3.93 17.72
C THR A 186 5.89 -3.51 16.28
N HIS A 187 6.96 -2.74 16.01
CA HIS A 187 7.36 -2.38 14.65
C HIS A 187 8.07 -3.55 13.96
N GLY A 188 8.86 -4.34 14.69
CA GLY A 188 9.53 -5.53 14.18
C GLY A 188 8.56 -6.60 13.68
N SER A 189 7.38 -6.73 14.30
CA SER A 189 6.34 -7.67 13.87
C SER A 189 5.77 -7.37 12.49
N TRP A 190 5.98 -6.16 11.94
CA TRP A 190 5.56 -5.84 10.58
C TRP A 190 6.28 -6.69 9.54
N SER A 191 7.45 -7.27 9.88
CA SER A 191 8.15 -8.25 9.04
C SER A 191 7.30 -9.48 8.67
N LEU A 192 6.26 -9.76 9.45
CA LEU A 192 5.33 -10.88 9.23
C LEU A 192 4.19 -10.56 8.25
N LEU A 193 3.98 -9.29 7.86
CA LEU A 193 2.84 -8.88 7.02
C LEU A 193 2.82 -9.61 5.67
N TRP A 194 3.94 -9.62 4.97
CA TRP A 194 4.09 -10.23 3.66
C TRP A 194 4.14 -11.75 3.72
N PRO A 195 4.90 -12.40 4.64
CA PRO A 195 4.80 -13.84 4.86
C PRO A 195 3.38 -14.31 5.15
N PHE A 196 2.65 -13.60 6.01
CA PHE A 196 1.26 -13.93 6.33
C PHE A 196 0.35 -13.75 5.12
N GLN A 197 0.47 -12.65 4.38
CA GLN A 197 -0.30 -12.45 3.15
C GLN A 197 0.03 -13.50 2.08
N LEU A 198 1.30 -13.86 1.92
CA LEU A 198 1.76 -14.91 1.01
C LEU A 198 1.13 -16.26 1.38
N LEU A 199 1.08 -16.58 2.68
CA LEU A 199 0.40 -17.77 3.20
C LEU A 199 -1.09 -17.76 2.85
N CYS A 200 -1.80 -16.65 3.10
CA CYS A 200 -3.21 -16.52 2.71
C CYS A 200 -3.42 -16.70 1.21
N LEU A 201 -2.61 -16.06 0.37
CA LEU A 201 -2.66 -16.21 -1.10
C LEU A 201 -2.32 -17.64 -1.54
N ARG A 202 -1.42 -18.31 -0.83
CA ARG A 202 -1.04 -19.70 -1.09
C ARG A 202 -2.18 -20.67 -0.75
N LEU A 203 -2.87 -20.44 0.38
CA LEU A 203 -4.04 -21.21 0.79
C LEU A 203 -5.21 -21.04 -0.18
N GLN A 204 -5.45 -19.82 -0.66
CA GLN A 204 -6.47 -19.55 -1.69
C GLN A 204 -6.14 -20.23 -3.02
N LYS A 205 -4.86 -20.35 -3.38
CA LYS A 205 -4.38 -20.99 -4.62
C LYS A 205 -3.76 -22.35 -4.35
N TRP A 206 -4.38 -23.15 -3.47
CA TRP A 206 -3.80 -24.43 -3.05
C TRP A 206 -3.47 -25.38 -4.21
N ASN A 207 -4.30 -25.36 -5.26
CA ASN A 207 -4.17 -26.22 -6.45
C ASN A 207 -3.03 -25.81 -7.41
N MET A 208 -2.40 -24.65 -7.22
CA MET A 208 -1.31 -24.19 -8.09
C MET A 208 0.05 -24.72 -7.59
N PRO A 209 0.93 -25.23 -8.48
CA PRO A 209 2.30 -25.59 -8.12
C PRO A 209 3.07 -24.40 -7.53
N TRP A 210 3.88 -24.65 -6.49
CA TRP A 210 4.61 -23.61 -5.76
C TRP A 210 5.49 -22.74 -6.66
N HIS A 211 6.25 -23.36 -7.57
CA HIS A 211 7.16 -22.65 -8.45
C HIS A 211 6.43 -21.64 -9.36
N THR A 212 5.28 -22.01 -9.90
CA THR A 212 4.44 -21.12 -10.73
C THR A 212 3.83 -19.99 -9.89
N PHE A 213 3.33 -20.31 -8.71
CA PHE A 213 2.79 -19.32 -7.77
C PHE A 213 3.86 -18.30 -7.37
N TRP A 214 5.04 -18.76 -6.96
CA TRP A 214 6.14 -17.93 -6.51
C TRP A 214 6.66 -17.02 -7.62
N ARG A 215 6.91 -17.58 -8.82
CA ARG A 215 7.34 -16.81 -9.99
C ARG A 215 6.37 -15.66 -10.29
N ARG A 216 5.05 -15.94 -10.29
CA ARG A 216 4.02 -14.94 -10.53
C ARG A 216 3.95 -13.88 -9.43
N HIS A 217 4.08 -14.30 -8.17
CA HIS A 217 4.05 -13.39 -7.03
C HIS A 217 5.25 -12.43 -7.05
N VAL A 218 6.46 -12.96 -7.28
CA VAL A 218 7.68 -12.15 -7.41
C VAL A 218 7.59 -11.21 -8.60
N TYR A 219 7.06 -11.66 -9.74
CA TYR A 219 6.82 -10.80 -10.90
C TYR A 219 5.87 -9.65 -10.58
N LEU A 220 4.76 -9.93 -9.88
CA LEU A 220 3.80 -8.92 -9.45
C LEU A 220 4.46 -7.89 -8.53
N VAL A 221 5.18 -8.33 -7.50
CA VAL A 221 5.88 -7.43 -6.56
C VAL A 221 6.94 -6.59 -7.28
N ARG A 222 7.72 -7.19 -8.18
CA ARG A 222 8.78 -6.50 -8.93
C ARG A 222 8.22 -5.44 -9.88
N THR A 223 7.21 -5.79 -10.66
CA THR A 223 6.56 -4.84 -11.58
C THR A 223 5.85 -3.72 -10.84
N THR A 224 5.19 -4.02 -9.71
CA THR A 224 4.59 -2.97 -8.88
C THR A 224 5.67 -2.08 -8.23
N ALA A 225 6.82 -2.62 -7.83
CA ALA A 225 7.95 -1.81 -7.36
C ALA A 225 8.48 -0.86 -8.45
N GLN A 226 8.53 -1.30 -9.71
CA GLN A 226 8.91 -0.45 -10.85
C GLN A 226 7.87 0.66 -11.10
N MET A 227 6.57 0.34 -11.03
CA MET A 227 5.49 1.35 -11.11
C MET A 227 5.62 2.40 -9.99
N VAL A 228 6.00 1.96 -8.78
CA VAL A 228 6.21 2.86 -7.63
C VAL A 228 7.43 3.75 -7.83
N GLU A 229 8.54 3.21 -8.34
CA GLU A 229 9.75 3.97 -8.65
C GLU A 229 9.50 5.05 -9.71
N LEU A 230 8.80 4.69 -10.79
CA LEU A 230 8.53 5.58 -11.91
C LEU A 230 7.34 6.52 -11.69
N GLN A 231 6.46 6.20 -10.73
CA GLN A 231 5.16 6.85 -10.52
C GLN A 231 4.31 6.85 -11.80
N ASP A 232 4.45 5.80 -12.62
CA ASP A 232 3.72 5.60 -13.87
C ASP A 232 3.20 4.15 -13.96
N LEU A 233 2.08 3.98 -14.66
CA LEU A 233 1.49 2.66 -14.95
C LEU A 233 2.25 1.96 -16.07
N SER A 234 2.89 2.72 -16.96
CA SER A 234 3.68 2.17 -18.07
C SER A 234 5.08 1.78 -17.58
N ILE A 235 5.45 0.50 -17.75
CA ILE A 235 6.78 0.01 -17.39
C ILE A 235 7.63 -0.02 -18.68
N PRO A 236 8.74 0.74 -18.74
CA PRO A 236 9.67 0.66 -19.87
C PRO A 236 10.17 -0.78 -20.05
N ARG A 237 10.30 -1.23 -21.30
CA ARG A 237 10.79 -2.59 -21.64
C ARG A 237 12.23 -2.87 -21.15
N GLY A 238 12.95 -1.85 -20.67
CA GLY A 238 14.27 -2.00 -20.07
C GLY A 238 14.23 -2.65 -18.68
N GLN A 239 15.01 -3.71 -18.49
CA GLN A 239 15.11 -4.42 -17.21
C GLN A 239 15.95 -3.63 -16.18
N HIS A 240 15.40 -2.56 -15.59
CA HIS A 240 15.99 -1.94 -14.40
C HIS A 240 15.51 -2.67 -13.12
N SER A 241 16.41 -2.82 -12.14
CA SER A 241 16.07 -3.41 -10.84
C SER A 241 15.56 -2.33 -9.88
N PRO A 242 14.32 -2.42 -9.35
CA PRO A 242 13.78 -1.42 -8.43
C PRO A 242 14.34 -1.54 -7.00
N ILE A 243 15.16 -2.57 -6.73
CA ILE A 243 15.63 -2.92 -5.38
C ILE A 243 16.38 -1.75 -4.70
N PRO A 244 17.37 -1.08 -5.33
CA PRO A 244 18.09 0.00 -4.67
C PRO A 244 17.18 1.18 -4.29
N TYR A 245 16.21 1.50 -5.15
CA TYR A 245 15.20 2.51 -4.87
C TYR A 245 14.38 2.11 -3.64
N ILE A 246 13.81 0.91 -3.65
CA ILE A 246 12.95 0.42 -2.57
C ILE A 246 13.71 0.38 -1.24
N LEU A 247 14.93 -0.15 -1.18
CA LEU A 247 15.71 -0.20 0.06
C LEU A 247 16.00 1.19 0.64
N ARG A 248 16.40 2.16 -0.20
CA ARG A 248 16.64 3.55 0.23
C ARG A 248 15.36 4.21 0.74
N LYS A 249 14.23 4.01 0.06
CA LYS A 249 12.94 4.57 0.49
C LYS A 249 12.41 3.89 1.75
N THR A 250 12.58 2.58 1.90
CA THR A 250 12.27 1.86 3.14
C THR A 250 13.05 2.44 4.31
N ALA A 251 14.36 2.64 4.17
CA ALA A 251 15.17 3.23 5.24
C ALA A 251 14.67 4.63 5.63
N LEU A 252 14.43 5.51 4.64
CA LEU A 252 13.93 6.86 4.88
C LEU A 252 12.57 6.86 5.59
N VAL A 253 11.59 6.09 5.10
CA VAL A 253 10.25 6.00 5.70
C VAL A 253 10.32 5.38 7.09
N THR A 254 11.15 4.36 7.29
CA THR A 254 11.31 3.71 8.60
C THR A 254 11.95 4.64 9.61
N CYS A 255 12.95 5.44 9.23
CA CYS A 255 13.54 6.44 10.12
C CYS A 255 12.50 7.49 10.54
N ALA A 256 11.72 8.04 9.59
CA ALA A 256 10.67 9.00 9.91
C ALA A 256 9.62 8.40 10.86
N LEU A 257 9.16 7.18 10.58
CA LEU A 257 8.23 6.43 11.42
C LEU A 257 8.81 6.14 12.81
N THR A 258 10.09 5.81 12.91
CA THR A 258 10.75 5.46 14.18
C THR A 258 10.91 6.67 15.07
N ILE A 259 11.27 7.83 14.51
CA ILE A 259 11.35 9.07 15.29
C ILE A 259 9.95 9.49 15.76
N ALA A 260 8.96 9.42 14.87
CA ALA A 260 7.57 9.71 15.21
C ALA A 260 7.04 8.76 16.30
N GLY A 261 7.14 7.45 16.11
CA GLY A 261 6.70 6.45 17.09
C GLY A 261 7.49 6.50 18.39
N GLY A 262 8.81 6.67 18.32
CA GLY A 262 9.68 6.80 19.49
C GLY A 262 9.29 7.99 20.36
N SER A 263 8.93 9.13 19.75
CA SER A 263 8.44 10.30 20.49
C SER A 263 7.15 10.01 21.28
N TRP A 264 6.25 9.16 20.77
CA TRP A 264 5.04 8.74 21.49
C TRP A 264 5.38 7.92 22.73
N TYR A 265 6.27 6.92 22.60
CA TYR A 265 6.70 6.08 23.71
C TYR A 265 7.53 6.83 24.76
N VAL A 266 8.23 7.90 24.38
CA VAL A 266 8.91 8.79 25.33
C VAL A 266 7.88 9.67 26.05
N ALA A 267 6.95 10.29 25.30
CA ALA A 267 5.98 11.22 25.84
C ALA A 267 4.96 10.57 26.78
N VAL A 268 4.57 9.30 26.57
CA VAL A 268 3.58 8.60 27.41
C VAL A 268 3.94 8.57 28.89
N ASN A 269 5.25 8.57 29.22
CA ASN A 269 5.75 8.58 30.60
C ASN A 269 5.99 10.00 31.15
N MET A 270 5.82 11.04 30.32
CA MET A 270 6.14 12.42 30.65
C MET A 270 4.92 13.34 30.68
N THR A 271 3.82 12.98 30.00
CA THR A 271 2.60 13.80 29.93
C THR A 271 1.33 13.05 30.34
N SER A 272 0.23 13.79 30.45
CA SER A 272 -1.09 13.23 30.73
C SER A 272 -1.59 12.42 29.51
N PRO A 273 -2.36 11.33 29.73
CA PRO A 273 -2.96 10.57 28.64
C PRO A 273 -3.93 11.38 27.76
N SER A 274 -4.64 12.33 28.37
CA SER A 274 -5.51 13.27 27.66
C SER A 274 -4.71 14.17 26.73
N ASP A 275 -3.59 14.74 27.21
CA ASP A 275 -2.72 15.58 26.40
C ASP A 275 -2.06 14.75 25.29
N LEU A 276 -1.58 13.54 25.61
CA LEU A 276 -1.00 12.61 24.65
C LEU A 276 -1.98 12.30 23.52
N THR A 277 -3.22 11.95 23.87
CA THR A 277 -4.29 11.66 22.91
C THR A 277 -4.63 12.90 22.09
N ALA A 278 -4.83 14.06 22.71
CA ALA A 278 -5.18 15.28 22.01
C ALA A 278 -4.10 15.71 21.00
N ILE A 279 -2.84 15.75 21.44
CA ILE A 279 -1.73 16.27 20.64
C ILE A 279 -1.33 15.29 19.53
N TYR A 280 -1.27 13.99 19.82
CA TYR A 280 -0.90 12.99 18.82
C TYR A 280 -1.91 12.91 17.67
N ASN A 281 -3.20 13.06 17.97
CA ASN A 281 -4.27 13.02 16.96
C ASN A 281 -4.32 14.26 16.06
N CYS A 282 -3.62 15.35 16.40
CA CYS A 282 -3.34 16.44 15.47
C CYS A 282 -2.52 15.98 14.24
N SER A 283 -1.96 14.76 14.25
CA SER A 283 -1.26 14.18 13.10
C SER A 283 -2.15 14.07 11.86
N ALA A 284 -3.47 13.91 12.01
CA ALA A 284 -4.42 13.94 10.90
C ALA A 284 -4.45 15.31 10.19
N PHE A 285 -4.27 16.40 10.94
CA PHE A 285 -4.10 17.74 10.35
C PHE A 285 -2.80 17.84 9.57
N PHE A 286 -1.69 17.38 10.15
CA PHE A 286 -0.40 17.43 9.48
C PHE A 286 -0.35 16.53 8.24
N ALA A 287 -0.98 15.35 8.29
CA ALA A 287 -1.16 14.48 7.13
C ALA A 287 -1.87 15.23 6.00
N TYR A 288 -2.91 16.01 6.30
CA TYR A 288 -3.56 16.85 5.29
C TYR A 288 -2.69 18.01 4.82
N ALA A 289 -2.07 18.73 5.75
CA ALA A 289 -1.20 19.86 5.46
C ALA A 289 0.00 19.48 4.56
N PHE A 290 0.56 18.28 4.74
CA PHE A 290 1.64 17.75 3.91
C PHE A 290 1.14 17.11 2.61
N SER A 291 -0.06 16.51 2.59
CA SER A 291 -0.64 15.92 1.38
C SER A 291 -0.82 16.95 0.26
N VAL A 292 -1.18 18.18 0.61
CA VAL A 292 -1.39 19.26 -0.37
C VAL A 292 -0.11 19.60 -1.16
N PRO A 293 1.04 19.98 -0.55
CA PRO A 293 2.25 20.30 -1.29
C PRO A 293 2.97 19.07 -1.87
N ILE A 294 2.96 17.91 -1.17
CA ILE A 294 3.77 16.75 -1.56
C ILE A 294 3.06 15.86 -2.59
N LEU A 295 1.77 15.61 -2.41
CA LEU A 295 0.96 14.78 -3.33
C LEU A 295 0.24 15.62 -4.38
N LYS A 296 0.32 16.95 -4.27
CA LYS A 296 -0.42 17.91 -5.13
C LYS A 296 -1.93 17.69 -5.06
N GLU A 297 -2.44 17.27 -3.90
CA GLU A 297 -3.88 17.16 -3.67
C GLU A 297 -4.53 18.55 -3.70
N LYS A 298 -5.70 18.64 -4.33
CA LYS A 298 -6.45 19.91 -4.38
C LYS A 298 -6.94 20.28 -2.99
N LEU A 299 -6.62 21.50 -2.54
CA LEU A 299 -7.21 22.08 -1.33
C LEU A 299 -8.72 22.17 -1.52
N ARG A 300 -9.47 21.45 -0.68
CA ARG A 300 -10.93 21.47 -0.67
C ARG A 300 -11.40 21.80 0.72
N LEU A 301 -12.15 22.88 0.84
CA LEU A 301 -12.66 23.38 2.13
C LEU A 301 -13.47 22.31 2.89
N GLY A 302 -14.15 21.41 2.19
CA GLY A 302 -14.87 20.29 2.81
C GLY A 302 -13.95 19.32 3.58
N LYS A 303 -12.76 19.01 3.04
CA LYS A 303 -11.78 18.17 3.73
C LYS A 303 -11.18 18.91 4.92
N SER A 304 -10.79 20.17 4.73
CA SER A 304 -10.29 21.03 5.81
C SER A 304 -11.28 21.13 6.97
N PHE A 305 -12.56 21.33 6.65
CA PHE A 305 -13.64 21.43 7.64
C PHE A 305 -13.84 20.11 8.38
N ALA A 306 -13.85 18.97 7.68
CA ALA A 306 -13.97 17.66 8.31
C ALA A 306 -12.81 17.39 9.29
N VAL A 307 -11.56 17.69 8.89
CA VAL A 307 -10.39 17.57 9.76
C VAL A 307 -10.52 18.46 11.00
N LEU A 308 -10.97 19.71 10.84
CA LEU A 308 -11.16 20.62 11.97
C LEU A 308 -12.25 20.12 12.94
N VAL A 309 -13.38 19.64 12.42
CA VAL A 309 -14.45 19.04 13.24
C VAL A 309 -13.94 17.81 13.99
N ALA A 310 -13.12 16.98 13.35
CA ALA A 310 -12.52 15.81 14.02
C ALA A 310 -11.62 16.24 15.18
N ILE A 311 -10.75 17.24 14.99
CA ILE A 311 -9.88 17.77 16.05
C ILE A 311 -10.69 18.33 17.22
N ILE A 312 -11.75 19.10 16.93
CA ILE A 312 -12.65 19.61 17.97
C ILE A 312 -13.28 18.43 18.75
N GLY A 313 -13.73 17.40 18.05
CA GLY A 313 -14.25 16.17 18.66
C GLY A 313 -13.21 15.51 19.59
N VAL A 314 -11.97 15.36 19.13
CA VAL A 314 -10.86 14.82 19.94
C VAL A 314 -10.60 15.67 21.18
N LEU A 315 -10.57 17.00 21.05
CA LEU A 315 -10.36 17.90 22.20
C LEU A 315 -11.49 17.80 23.22
N ILE A 316 -12.74 17.67 22.78
CA ILE A 316 -13.90 17.47 23.66
C ILE A 316 -13.79 16.13 24.39
N VAL A 317 -13.42 15.04 23.72
CA VAL A 317 -13.21 13.75 24.38
C VAL A 317 -12.06 13.83 25.40
N ALA A 318 -10.93 14.42 25.01
CA ALA A 318 -9.73 14.45 25.83
C ALA A 318 -9.84 15.34 27.09
N TYR A 319 -10.54 16.47 27.00
CA TYR A 319 -10.61 17.49 28.07
C TYR A 319 -12.00 17.71 28.65
N GLY A 320 -13.05 17.12 28.08
CA GLY A 320 -14.42 17.35 28.51
C GLY A 320 -14.85 16.53 29.72
N ASP A 321 -14.02 15.59 30.18
CA ASP A 321 -14.33 14.80 31.39
C ASP A 321 -13.71 15.40 32.66
N SER A 322 -14.55 15.59 33.68
CA SER A 322 -14.20 16.22 34.96
C SER A 322 -14.14 15.23 36.14
N THR A 323 -14.46 13.95 35.91
CA THR A 323 -14.45 12.91 36.96
C THR A 323 -13.36 11.87 36.70
N PRO A 324 -12.41 11.65 37.63
CA PRO A 324 -11.42 10.58 37.51
C PRO A 324 -12.08 9.22 37.75
N THR A 325 -12.23 8.41 36.71
CA THR A 325 -12.67 7.01 36.84
C THR A 325 -11.50 6.14 37.33
N LYS A 326 -11.81 5.18 38.20
CA LYS A 326 -10.88 4.50 39.13
C LYS A 326 -10.03 3.39 38.50
N HIS A 327 -10.14 3.16 37.19
CA HIS A 327 -9.36 2.18 36.43
C HIS A 327 -8.67 2.89 35.26
N GLY A 328 -7.43 2.52 34.97
CA GLY A 328 -6.54 3.16 33.99
C GLY A 328 -6.96 3.09 32.51
N GLY A 329 -8.26 2.96 32.21
CA GLY A 329 -8.87 3.20 30.90
C GLY A 329 -8.89 4.69 30.60
N LYS A 330 -7.72 5.25 30.30
CA LYS A 330 -7.53 6.68 30.07
C LYS A 330 -8.06 7.11 28.70
N SER A 331 -9.37 7.27 28.57
CA SER A 331 -10.02 7.83 27.37
C SER A 331 -10.37 9.32 27.47
N GLY A 332 -10.12 10.02 28.58
CA GLY A 332 -10.36 11.47 28.63
C GLY A 332 -10.39 12.16 30.00
N GLY A 333 -9.77 11.60 31.03
CA GLY A 333 -9.81 12.19 32.38
C GLY A 333 -8.69 13.21 32.62
N SER A 334 -9.06 14.48 32.73
CA SER A 334 -8.16 15.52 33.26
C SER A 334 -7.96 15.37 34.76
N VAL A 335 -6.73 15.54 35.25
CA VAL A 335 -6.47 16.00 36.64
C VAL A 335 -5.08 16.63 36.76
N GLY A 336 -5.06 17.78 37.42
CA GLY A 336 -4.01 18.17 38.37
C GLY A 336 -2.71 18.71 37.79
N GLY A 337 -2.54 20.03 37.81
CA GLY A 337 -1.21 20.64 37.76
C GLY A 337 -0.44 20.31 39.04
N GLY A 338 0.52 19.40 38.93
CA GLY A 338 1.52 19.14 39.97
C GLY A 338 2.70 20.10 39.89
N GLU A 339 3.40 20.25 41.02
CA GLU A 339 4.51 21.16 41.33
C GLU A 339 5.52 21.37 40.19
N GLY A 340 6.25 22.49 40.18
CA GLY A 340 7.03 22.99 39.04
C GLY A 340 7.94 22.00 38.27
N LYS A 341 8.38 20.89 38.88
CA LYS A 341 9.09 19.79 38.18
C LYS A 341 8.16 18.87 37.38
N GLU A 342 6.99 18.53 37.90
CA GLU A 342 5.96 17.73 37.22
C GLU A 342 5.33 18.53 36.07
N ALA A 343 5.07 19.83 36.28
CA ALA A 343 4.65 20.73 35.23
C ALA A 343 5.70 20.87 34.11
N SER A 344 6.99 20.99 34.46
CA SER A 344 8.08 21.06 33.46
C SER A 344 8.22 19.77 32.66
N ASN A 345 8.11 18.61 33.31
CA ASN A 345 8.15 17.31 32.63
C ASN A 345 6.96 17.14 31.67
N ARG A 346 5.76 17.61 32.07
CA ARG A 346 4.57 17.60 31.22
C ARG A 346 4.70 18.49 29.99
N VAL A 347 5.22 19.71 30.15
CA VAL A 347 5.46 20.62 29.01
C VAL A 347 6.46 20.00 28.03
N LEU A 348 7.54 19.41 28.53
CA LEU A 348 8.52 18.72 27.69
C LEU A 348 7.89 17.52 26.97
N GLY A 349 7.09 16.70 27.66
CA GLY A 349 6.35 15.60 27.05
C GLY A 349 5.41 16.07 25.94
N ASN A 350 4.66 17.16 26.18
CA ASN A 350 3.76 17.78 25.19
C ASN A 350 4.50 18.31 23.96
N LEU A 351 5.68 18.89 24.14
CA LEU A 351 6.52 19.33 23.02
C LEU A 351 7.03 18.14 22.19
N ILE A 352 7.52 17.08 22.86
CA ILE A 352 8.02 15.87 22.21
C ILE A 352 6.92 15.22 21.36
N ILE A 353 5.73 15.00 21.93
CA ILE A 353 4.61 14.41 21.16
C ILE A 353 4.06 15.37 20.11
N GLY A 354 4.16 16.69 20.30
CA GLY A 354 3.84 17.66 19.27
C GLY A 354 4.71 17.50 18.03
N VAL A 355 6.03 17.39 18.20
CA VAL A 355 6.96 17.06 17.11
C VAL A 355 6.66 15.67 16.53
N GLY A 356 6.37 14.70 17.39
CA GLY A 356 5.92 13.37 17.00
C GLY A 356 4.72 13.35 16.07
N SER A 357 3.70 14.14 16.41
CA SER A 357 2.46 14.31 15.65
C SER A 357 2.70 14.88 14.26
N VAL A 358 3.59 15.87 14.13
CA VAL A 358 4.02 16.43 12.83
C VAL A 358 4.74 15.38 12.01
N LEU A 359 5.72 14.69 12.60
CA LEU A 359 6.50 13.66 11.91
C LEU A 359 5.63 12.45 11.53
N TYR A 360 4.62 12.12 12.34
CA TYR A 360 3.69 11.05 12.04
C TYR A 360 2.83 11.42 10.82
N GLY A 361 2.22 12.61 10.81
CA GLY A 361 1.51 13.09 9.62
C GLY A 361 2.41 13.14 8.37
N PHE A 362 3.69 13.51 8.54
CA PHE A 362 4.67 13.50 7.46
C PHE A 362 5.00 12.09 6.95
N TYR A 363 5.15 11.08 7.82
CA TYR A 363 5.45 9.71 7.39
C TYR A 363 4.33 9.14 6.53
N GLU A 364 3.06 9.40 6.87
CA GLU A 364 1.91 8.87 6.10
C GLU A 364 1.95 9.37 4.66
N VAL A 365 2.29 10.65 4.49
CA VAL A 365 2.40 11.31 3.20
C VAL A 365 3.64 10.84 2.44
N LEU A 366 4.79 10.67 3.13
CA LEU A 366 5.98 10.07 2.54
C LEU A 366 5.74 8.64 2.07
N TYR A 367 5.07 7.81 2.87
CA TYR A 367 4.69 6.45 2.51
C TYR A 367 3.81 6.45 1.25
N LYS A 368 2.76 7.29 1.23
CA LYS A 368 1.91 7.42 0.03
C LYS A 368 2.68 7.86 -1.21
N ARG A 369 3.62 8.79 -1.07
CA ARG A 369 4.39 9.32 -2.21
C ARG A 369 5.47 8.37 -2.72
N LEU A 370 6.14 7.65 -1.81
CA LEU A 370 7.39 6.94 -2.12
C LEU A 370 7.21 5.43 -2.24
N ALA A 371 6.15 4.87 -1.65
CA ALA A 371 5.97 3.43 -1.51
C ALA A 371 4.63 2.90 -2.06
N CYS A 372 3.65 3.77 -2.33
CA CYS A 372 2.38 3.34 -2.91
C CYS A 372 2.42 3.40 -4.44
N PRO A 373 1.80 2.43 -5.13
CA PRO A 373 1.72 2.45 -6.58
C PRO A 373 0.82 3.60 -7.07
N PRO A 374 1.04 4.08 -8.30
CA PRO A 374 0.29 5.19 -8.87
C PRO A 374 -1.20 4.86 -9.03
N GLU A 375 -2.03 5.91 -9.08
CA GLU A 375 -3.47 5.76 -9.31
C GLU A 375 -3.76 5.06 -10.64
N GLY A 376 -4.73 4.15 -10.64
CA GLY A 376 -5.04 3.29 -11.79
C GLY A 376 -4.48 1.89 -11.67
N THR A 377 -3.52 1.66 -10.77
CA THR A 377 -3.08 0.31 -10.41
C THR A 377 -4.23 -0.46 -9.76
N SER A 378 -4.39 -1.75 -10.10
CA SER A 378 -5.48 -2.54 -9.54
C SER A 378 -5.38 -2.66 -8.01
N PRO A 379 -6.52 -2.62 -7.28
CA PRO A 379 -6.51 -2.64 -5.81
C PRO A 379 -5.74 -3.83 -5.22
N GLY A 380 -5.81 -4.99 -5.89
CA GLY A 380 -5.07 -6.20 -5.52
C GLY A 380 -3.57 -5.99 -5.43
N ARG A 381 -2.97 -5.35 -6.46
CA ARG A 381 -1.54 -5.06 -6.48
C ARG A 381 -1.15 -4.06 -5.40
N GLY A 382 -1.97 -3.03 -5.18
CA GLY A 382 -1.77 -2.05 -4.10
C GLY A 382 -1.71 -2.71 -2.72
N MET A 383 -2.63 -3.63 -2.44
CA MET A 383 -2.66 -4.36 -1.16
C MET A 383 -1.43 -5.25 -0.95
N ILE A 384 -1.06 -6.04 -1.96
CA ILE A 384 0.11 -6.92 -1.90
C ILE A 384 1.38 -6.10 -1.68
N PHE A 385 1.51 -5.00 -2.41
CA PHE A 385 2.70 -4.16 -2.31
C PHE A 385 2.77 -3.40 -0.98
N ALA A 386 1.65 -2.90 -0.46
CA ALA A 386 1.60 -2.23 0.84
C ALA A 386 2.17 -3.09 1.98
N ASN A 387 1.73 -4.35 2.09
CA ASN A 387 2.25 -5.28 3.10
C ASN A 387 3.67 -5.78 2.80
N THR A 388 4.06 -5.86 1.51
CA THR A 388 5.46 -6.12 1.13
C THR A 388 6.35 -5.00 1.66
N PHE A 389 6.00 -3.74 1.39
CA PHE A 389 6.74 -2.58 1.87
C PHE A 389 6.71 -2.48 3.40
N GLY A 390 5.56 -2.75 4.04
CA GLY A 390 5.43 -2.85 5.49
C GLY A 390 6.37 -3.91 6.09
N SER A 391 6.56 -5.04 5.41
CA SER A 391 7.51 -6.07 5.85
C SER A 391 8.95 -5.65 5.72
N LEU A 392 9.26 -4.80 4.73
CA LEU A 392 10.58 -4.19 4.62
C LEU A 392 10.83 -3.20 5.76
N ILE A 393 9.81 -2.42 6.18
CA ILE A 393 9.89 -1.55 7.38
C ILE A 393 10.17 -2.39 8.63
N GLY A 394 9.43 -3.49 8.83
CA GLY A 394 9.64 -4.38 9.97
C GLY A 394 11.00 -5.08 9.93
N SER A 395 11.44 -5.53 8.75
CA SER A 395 12.77 -6.14 8.57
C SER A 395 13.88 -5.13 8.85
N PHE A 396 13.76 -3.89 8.38
CA PHE A 396 14.69 -2.81 8.70
C PHE A 396 14.74 -2.55 10.21
N THR A 397 13.58 -2.56 10.88
CA THR A 397 13.50 -2.43 12.34
C THR A 397 14.28 -3.53 13.03
N LEU A 398 14.06 -4.80 12.67
CA LEU A 398 14.77 -5.93 13.27
C LEU A 398 16.28 -5.92 12.98
N LEU A 399 16.70 -5.47 11.79
CA LEU A 399 18.10 -5.52 11.36
C LEU A 399 18.94 -4.31 11.80
N VAL A 400 18.31 -3.14 11.97
CA VAL A 400 19.01 -1.87 12.26
C VAL A 400 18.68 -1.34 13.65
N LEU A 401 17.40 -1.39 14.05
CA LEU A 401 16.94 -0.81 15.32
C LEU A 401 17.12 -1.76 16.52
N TRP A 402 17.80 -2.89 16.35
CA TRP A 402 18.28 -3.67 17.49
C TRP A 402 19.52 -3.06 18.13
N VAL A 403 20.32 -2.26 17.40
CA VAL A 403 21.59 -1.69 17.87
C VAL A 403 21.44 -0.83 19.15
N PRO A 404 20.37 -0.03 19.32
CA PRO A 404 20.16 0.69 20.56
C PRO A 404 19.83 -0.21 21.77
N LEU A 405 19.31 -1.44 21.60
CA LEU A 405 18.92 -2.31 22.71
C LEU A 405 20.11 -2.66 23.64
N PRO A 406 21.27 -3.14 23.14
CA PRO A 406 22.45 -3.32 23.99
C PRO A 406 22.90 -2.03 24.69
N ILE A 407 22.87 -0.89 24.00
CA ILE A 407 23.29 0.40 24.56
C ILE A 407 22.38 0.80 25.72
N LEU A 408 21.06 0.67 25.56
CA LEU A 408 20.07 0.95 26.59
C LEU A 408 20.19 -0.01 27.78
N HIS A 409 20.49 -1.29 27.52
CA HIS A 409 20.71 -2.29 28.56
C HIS A 409 21.97 -2.00 29.39
N LEU A 410 23.08 -1.65 28.72
CA LEU A 410 24.36 -1.35 29.39
C LEU A 410 24.33 -0.03 30.16
N THR A 411 23.68 1.00 29.61
CA THR A 411 23.51 2.30 30.29
C THR A 411 22.50 2.24 31.44
N GLY A 412 21.68 1.18 31.50
CA GLY A 412 20.64 1.02 32.52
C GLY A 412 19.42 1.91 32.29
N LEU A 413 19.34 2.64 31.17
CA LEU A 413 18.16 3.45 30.80
C LEU A 413 16.93 2.57 30.58
N GLU A 414 17.11 1.42 29.93
CA GLU A 414 16.07 0.40 29.80
C GLU A 414 16.74 -0.98 29.78
N LYS A 415 16.57 -1.75 30.87
CA LYS A 415 17.07 -3.13 30.92
C LYS A 415 16.23 -4.00 29.99
N PHE A 416 16.83 -4.48 28.90
CA PHE A 416 16.20 -5.48 28.04
C PHE A 416 15.94 -6.78 28.82
N GLU A 417 14.67 -7.16 28.94
CA GLU A 417 14.19 -8.36 29.61
C GLU A 417 13.06 -8.96 28.76
N LEU A 418 13.18 -10.23 28.42
CA LEU A 418 12.12 -10.93 27.69
C LEU A 418 10.90 -11.08 28.59
N PRO A 419 9.68 -10.85 28.07
CA PRO A 419 8.46 -11.04 28.85
C PRO A 419 8.30 -12.52 29.20
N THR A 420 7.82 -12.82 30.42
CA THR A 420 7.61 -14.19 30.90
C THR A 420 6.14 -14.40 31.32
N GLY A 421 5.65 -15.63 31.22
CA GLY A 421 4.31 -16.00 31.71
C GLY A 421 3.17 -15.28 31.00
N ASN A 422 2.20 -14.77 31.76
CA ASN A 422 1.01 -14.09 31.24
C ASN A 422 1.35 -12.82 30.45
N THR A 423 2.41 -12.10 30.85
CA THR A 423 2.89 -10.91 30.14
C THR A 423 3.32 -11.24 28.72
N ALA A 424 3.97 -12.39 28.50
CA ALA A 424 4.40 -12.81 27.17
C ALA A 424 3.21 -13.09 26.23
N TRP A 425 2.16 -13.75 26.73
CA TRP A 425 0.97 -14.05 25.94
C TRP A 425 0.19 -12.79 25.57
N LEU A 426 -0.04 -11.89 26.52
CA LEU A 426 -0.71 -10.62 26.25
C LEU A 426 0.12 -9.73 25.33
N LEU A 427 1.45 -9.71 25.50
CA LEU A 427 2.34 -8.98 24.59
C LEU A 427 2.28 -9.55 23.18
N LEU A 428 2.22 -10.88 23.02
CA LEU A 428 2.04 -11.50 21.70
C LEU A 428 0.73 -11.05 21.04
N ILE A 429 -0.38 -11.04 21.78
CA ILE A 429 -1.68 -10.55 21.29
C ILE A 429 -1.57 -9.08 20.88
N SER A 430 -0.95 -8.25 21.72
CA SER A 430 -0.74 -6.83 21.44
C SER A 430 0.11 -6.60 20.19
N VAL A 431 1.21 -7.34 20.05
CA VAL A 431 2.14 -7.26 18.91
C VAL A 431 1.51 -7.75 17.61
N LEU A 432 0.70 -8.81 17.63
CA LEU A 432 -0.04 -9.31 16.48
C LEU A 432 -1.19 -8.38 16.08
N SER A 433 -1.88 -7.81 17.07
CA SER A 433 -2.91 -6.78 16.84
C SER A 433 -2.27 -5.52 16.24
N ASN A 434 -1.08 -5.12 16.71
CA ASN A 434 -0.32 -4.03 16.13
C ASN A 434 0.04 -4.28 14.67
N ALA A 435 0.57 -5.48 14.36
CA ALA A 435 0.89 -5.85 12.98
C ALA A 435 -0.37 -5.79 12.11
N THR A 436 -1.49 -6.34 12.59
CA THR A 436 -2.75 -6.37 11.85
C THR A 436 -3.31 -4.96 11.61
N PHE A 437 -3.31 -4.10 12.63
CA PHE A 437 -3.64 -2.68 12.49
C PHE A 437 -2.76 -2.01 11.44
N SER A 438 -1.44 -2.15 11.59
CA SER A 438 -0.47 -1.44 10.77
C SER A 438 -0.50 -1.87 9.31
N GLY A 439 -0.56 -3.18 9.03
CA GLY A 439 -0.73 -3.69 7.67
C GLY A 439 -2.03 -3.22 7.04
N SER A 440 -3.13 -3.28 7.78
CA SER A 440 -4.43 -2.78 7.32
C SER A 440 -4.41 -1.27 7.05
N PHE A 441 -3.71 -0.50 7.89
CA PHE A 441 -3.56 0.94 7.76
C PHE A 441 -2.70 1.33 6.55
N LEU A 442 -1.59 0.63 6.31
CA LEU A 442 -0.76 0.81 5.11
C LEU A 442 -1.53 0.49 3.82
N VAL A 443 -2.37 -0.56 3.86
CA VAL A 443 -3.29 -0.88 2.76
C VAL A 443 -4.33 0.24 2.57
N LEU A 444 -4.92 0.75 3.65
CA LEU A 444 -5.90 1.82 3.60
C LEU A 444 -5.32 3.10 2.98
N ILE A 445 -4.11 3.51 3.37
CA ILE A 445 -3.42 4.66 2.77
C ILE A 445 -3.13 4.40 1.28
N SER A 446 -2.64 3.20 0.94
CA SER A 446 -2.33 2.82 -0.44
C SER A 446 -3.56 2.91 -1.35
N LEU A 447 -4.68 2.36 -0.90
CA LEU A 447 -5.93 2.39 -1.64
C LEU A 447 -6.58 3.78 -1.61
N THR A 448 -6.54 4.51 -0.51
CA THR A 448 -7.27 5.78 -0.36
C THR A 448 -6.33 6.97 -0.35
N SER A 449 -6.29 7.73 0.74
CA SER A 449 -5.37 8.82 0.98
C SER A 449 -4.87 8.79 2.43
N PRO A 450 -3.73 9.43 2.73
CA PRO A 450 -3.26 9.63 4.10
C PRO A 450 -4.36 10.24 4.97
N VAL A 451 -4.97 11.33 4.51
CA VAL A 451 -5.99 12.10 5.23
C VAL A 451 -7.21 11.26 5.62
N LEU A 452 -7.75 10.49 4.68
CA LEU A 452 -8.91 9.65 4.96
C LEU A 452 -8.54 8.59 6.02
N SER A 453 -7.35 8.01 5.90
CA SER A 453 -6.87 6.97 6.80
C SER A 453 -6.65 7.51 8.21
N SER A 454 -5.93 8.63 8.38
CA SER A 454 -5.68 9.17 9.73
C SER A 454 -6.93 9.74 10.39
N VAL A 455 -7.86 10.38 9.66
CA VAL A 455 -9.16 10.79 10.24
C VAL A 455 -10.00 9.57 10.62
N ALA A 456 -9.97 8.49 9.83
CA ALA A 456 -10.68 7.28 10.18
C ALA A 456 -10.11 6.60 11.44
N ALA A 457 -8.79 6.65 11.64
CA ALA A 457 -8.16 6.15 12.86
C ALA A 457 -8.62 6.90 14.13
N LEU A 458 -9.07 8.15 14.02
CA LEU A 458 -9.65 8.90 15.15
C LEU A 458 -10.94 8.29 15.68
N LEU A 459 -11.69 7.54 14.87
CA LEU A 459 -12.87 6.78 15.32
C LEU A 459 -12.52 5.83 16.46
N THR A 460 -11.27 5.35 16.50
CA THR A 460 -10.80 4.45 17.53
C THR A 460 -10.90 5.05 18.92
N ILE A 461 -10.73 6.36 19.07
CA ILE A 461 -10.83 7.03 20.38
C ILE A 461 -12.21 6.77 21.00
N PHE A 462 -13.25 6.90 20.18
CA PHE A 462 -14.62 6.64 20.63
C PHE A 462 -14.92 5.14 20.76
N LEU A 463 -14.37 4.30 19.87
CA LEU A 463 -14.53 2.85 19.98
C LEU A 463 -13.88 2.28 21.24
N VAL A 464 -12.69 2.76 21.61
CA VAL A 464 -12.01 2.43 22.87
C VAL A 464 -12.90 2.80 24.05
N ALA A 465 -13.47 4.02 24.06
CA ALA A 465 -14.38 4.43 25.12
C ALA A 465 -15.62 3.52 25.22
N ILE A 466 -16.20 3.11 24.09
CA ILE A 466 -17.33 2.15 24.07
C ILE A 466 -16.90 0.80 24.64
N VAL A 467 -15.74 0.28 24.24
CA VAL A 467 -15.24 -1.01 24.73
C VAL A 467 -14.94 -0.94 26.24
N ASP A 468 -14.36 0.15 26.72
CA ASP A 468 -14.13 0.40 28.14
C ASP A 468 -15.44 0.45 28.93
N TRP A 469 -16.47 1.14 28.42
CA TRP A 469 -17.81 1.12 29.03
C TRP A 469 -18.39 -0.30 29.08
N LEU A 470 -18.29 -1.07 27.99
CA LEU A 470 -18.80 -2.43 27.94
C LEU A 470 -18.07 -3.37 28.91
N TRP A 471 -16.77 -3.13 29.16
CA TRP A 471 -15.95 -3.95 30.03
C TRP A 471 -16.11 -3.58 31.52
N THR A 472 -16.11 -2.29 31.83
CA THR A 472 -16.13 -1.77 33.22
C THR A 472 -17.54 -1.53 33.75
N GLY A 473 -18.53 -1.38 32.86
CA GLY A 473 -19.89 -0.98 33.21
C GLY A 473 -20.05 0.50 33.58
N VAL A 474 -18.98 1.31 33.51
CA VAL A 474 -19.02 2.74 33.83
C VAL A 474 -19.55 3.52 32.62
N PRO A 475 -20.66 4.26 32.74
CA PRO A 475 -21.26 4.94 31.60
C PRO A 475 -20.35 6.02 31.01
N LEU A 476 -20.42 6.17 29.69
CA LEU A 476 -19.72 7.22 28.96
C LEU A 476 -20.15 8.62 29.45
N SER A 477 -19.19 9.51 29.64
CA SER A 477 -19.48 10.91 29.97
C SER A 477 -20.20 11.61 28.80
N PRO A 478 -21.03 12.63 29.08
CA PRO A 478 -21.68 13.40 28.02
C PRO A 478 -20.68 14.04 27.04
N ALA A 479 -19.49 14.41 27.52
CA ALA A 479 -18.40 14.90 26.69
C ALA A 479 -17.85 13.83 25.75
N ALA A 480 -17.58 12.62 26.26
CA ALA A 480 -17.13 11.50 25.42
C ALA A 480 -18.14 11.17 24.31
N ILE A 481 -19.44 11.22 24.62
CA ILE A 481 -20.53 11.02 23.64
C ILE A 481 -20.54 12.16 22.61
N ALA A 482 -20.54 13.42 23.05
CA ALA A 482 -20.59 14.57 22.15
C ALA A 482 -19.37 14.63 21.22
N GLY A 483 -18.17 14.45 21.77
CA GLY A 483 -16.92 14.40 21.00
C GLY A 483 -16.88 13.21 20.05
N GLY A 484 -17.33 12.02 20.50
CA GLY A 484 -17.46 10.83 19.66
C GLY A 484 -18.38 11.02 18.46
N ILE A 485 -19.56 11.65 18.66
CA ILE A 485 -20.48 11.99 17.57
C ILE A 485 -19.83 12.94 16.56
N LEU A 486 -19.06 13.93 17.02
CA LEU A 486 -18.34 14.84 16.12
C LEU A 486 -17.26 14.12 15.30
N ILE A 487 -16.52 13.18 15.90
CA ILE A 487 -15.53 12.36 15.19
C ILE A 487 -16.22 11.50 14.12
N ILE A 488 -17.34 10.85 14.46
CA ILE A 488 -18.13 10.07 13.50
C ILE A 488 -18.64 10.97 12.36
N ALA A 489 -19.21 12.12 12.68
CA ALA A 489 -19.71 13.07 11.69
C ALA A 489 -18.59 13.56 10.77
N ALA A 490 -17.42 13.89 11.31
CA ALA A 490 -16.24 14.28 10.54
C ALA A 490 -15.79 13.18 9.58
N PHE A 491 -15.71 11.93 10.05
CA PHE A 491 -15.35 10.80 9.21
C PHE A 491 -16.38 10.57 8.08
N LEU A 492 -17.67 10.65 8.38
CA LEU A 492 -18.74 10.50 7.37
C LEU A 492 -18.69 11.62 6.33
N LEU A 493 -18.51 12.87 6.77
CA LEU A 493 -18.34 14.04 5.89
C LEU A 493 -17.12 13.87 4.99
N LEU A 494 -15.98 13.46 5.53
CA LEU A 494 -14.76 13.23 4.77
C LEU A 494 -14.90 12.07 3.78
N SER A 495 -15.52 10.97 4.21
CA SER A 495 -15.79 9.79 3.38
C SER A 495 -16.70 10.15 2.21
N TRP A 496 -17.77 10.91 2.47
CA TRP A 496 -18.68 11.39 1.43
C TRP A 496 -17.99 12.38 0.48
N SER A 497 -17.22 13.33 1.02
CA SER A 497 -16.44 14.29 0.21
C SER A 497 -15.45 13.56 -0.71
N THR A 498 -14.79 12.52 -0.20
CA THR A 498 -13.81 11.72 -0.97
C THR A 498 -14.51 10.87 -2.03
N TYR A 499 -15.65 10.25 -1.70
CA TYR A 499 -16.45 9.50 -2.66
C TYR A 499 -16.96 10.40 -3.80
N ARG A 500 -17.46 11.60 -3.47
CA ARG A 500 -17.94 12.57 -4.44
C ARG A 500 -16.81 13.08 -5.35
N GLU A 501 -15.65 13.40 -4.78
CA GLU A 501 -14.47 13.82 -5.55
C GLU A 501 -14.09 12.78 -6.61
N MET A 502 -14.03 11.51 -6.22
CA MET A 502 -13.66 10.43 -7.12
C MET A 502 -14.72 10.20 -8.21
N ALA A 503 -16.00 10.44 -7.91
CA ALA A 503 -17.06 10.42 -8.91
C ALA A 503 -16.96 11.59 -9.91
N GLU A 504 -16.56 12.78 -9.44
CA GLU A 504 -16.33 13.96 -10.28
C GLU A 504 -15.10 13.77 -11.20
N ASP A 505 -13.98 13.30 -10.66
CA ASP A 505 -12.75 13.05 -11.43
C ASP A 505 -12.94 11.92 -12.45
N ARG A 506 -13.74 10.89 -12.12
CA ARG A 506 -14.15 9.87 -13.08
C ARG A 506 -14.98 10.46 -14.23
N ARG A 507 -15.95 11.33 -13.90
CA ARG A 507 -16.79 11.97 -14.92
C ARG A 507 -15.96 12.83 -15.86
N LYS A 508 -14.94 13.53 -15.36
CA LYS A 508 -14.00 14.32 -16.19
C LYS A 508 -13.19 13.44 -17.13
N LYS A 509 -12.53 12.40 -16.60
CA LYS A 509 -11.78 11.43 -17.42
C LYS A 509 -12.65 10.77 -18.52
N GLN A 510 -13.94 10.57 -18.24
CA GLN A 510 -14.87 10.05 -19.24
C GLN A 510 -15.15 11.05 -20.38
N VAL A 511 -15.29 12.34 -20.06
CA VAL A 511 -15.48 13.39 -21.08
C VAL A 511 -14.21 13.53 -21.93
N ASP A 512 -13.04 13.55 -21.31
CA ASP A 512 -11.76 13.66 -22.02
C ASP A 512 -11.55 12.49 -23.01
N LEU A 513 -11.92 11.26 -22.63
CA LEU A 513 -11.84 10.08 -23.51
C LEU A 513 -12.87 10.12 -24.65
N SER A 514 -14.08 10.63 -24.40
CA SER A 514 -15.07 10.77 -25.49
C SER A 514 -14.69 11.85 -26.49
N GLU A 515 -14.06 12.94 -26.03
CA GLU A 515 -13.58 14.00 -26.93
C GLU A 515 -12.39 13.52 -27.78
N SER A 516 -11.48 12.70 -27.23
CA SER A 516 -10.38 12.10 -28.02
C SER A 516 -10.88 11.10 -29.08
N ASP A 517 -11.87 10.26 -28.71
CA ASP A 517 -12.46 9.27 -29.64
C ASP A 517 -13.29 9.91 -30.76
N ASP A 518 -13.74 11.17 -30.59
CA ASP A 518 -14.44 11.93 -31.63
C ASP A 518 -13.46 12.76 -32.48
N SER A 519 -12.35 13.27 -31.92
CA SER A 519 -11.32 13.96 -32.71
C SER A 519 -10.58 13.06 -33.70
N ASP A 520 -10.45 11.76 -33.40
CA ASP A 520 -9.82 10.79 -34.30
C ASP A 520 -10.73 10.37 -35.48
N LYS A 521 -12.03 10.70 -35.43
CA LYS A 521 -12.98 10.40 -36.53
C LYS A 521 -13.07 11.51 -37.58
N ASP A 522 -12.69 12.74 -37.23
CA ASP A 522 -12.77 13.89 -38.13
C ASP A 522 -11.49 14.11 -38.97
N SER A 523 -10.50 13.21 -38.87
CA SER A 523 -9.22 13.29 -39.59
C SER A 523 -9.08 12.36 -40.80
N ASP A 524 -10.11 11.58 -41.13
CA ASP A 524 -10.10 10.60 -42.24
C ASP A 524 -10.98 10.97 -43.46
N ASP A 525 -11.47 12.22 -43.56
CA ASP A 525 -12.23 12.72 -44.73
C ASP A 525 -11.44 13.68 -45.65
#